data_AF-A0A258UQR9-F1
#
_entry.id   AF-A0A258UQR9-F1
#
_cell.length_a   1.000
_cell.length_b   1.000
_cell.length_c   1.000
_cell.angle_alpha   90.00
_cell.angle_beta   90.00
_cell.angle_gamma   90.00
#
_symmetry.space_group_name_H-M   'P 1'
#
loop_
_entity.id
_entity.type
_entity.pdbx_description
1 polymer ?
#
loop_
_entity_poly.entity_id
_entity_poly.type
_entity_poly.pdbx_seq_one_letter_code
_entity_poly.pdbx_strand_id
1 'polypeptide(L)' 'MSQDLKDTKLEAHLDALEKHKALLEKLHLNNNQHLDEVSGSLEQLTLTLEEYLKIIGIP' A
#
# COMPACT_ATOMS: atom_id res chain seq x y z
N MET A 1 -2.88 -19.52 -14.18
CA MET A 1 -2.32 -19.53 -12.81
C MET A 1 -1.43 -18.31 -12.52
N SER A 2 -0.48 -17.93 -13.37
CA SER A 2 0.42 -16.78 -13.09
C SER A 2 -0.20 -15.38 -13.25
N GLN A 3 -1.35 -15.26 -13.93
CA GLN A 3 -2.01 -13.97 -14.19
C GLN A 3 -2.98 -13.61 -13.05
N ASP A 4 -3.83 -14.54 -12.61
CA ASP A 4 -4.64 -14.40 -11.39
C ASP A 4 -3.83 -13.96 -10.16
N LEU A 5 -2.62 -14.50 -9.99
CA LEU A 5 -1.78 -14.18 -8.84
C LEU A 5 -1.24 -12.74 -8.92
N LYS A 6 -0.96 -12.26 -10.14
CA LYS A 6 -0.59 -10.86 -10.41
C LYS A 6 -1.80 -9.97 -10.17
N ASP A 7 -2.96 -10.29 -10.73
CA ASP A 7 -4.16 -9.47 -10.59
C ASP A 7 -4.59 -9.37 -9.11
N THR A 8 -4.56 -10.48 -8.36
CA THR A 8 -4.86 -10.50 -6.92
C THR A 8 -3.88 -9.63 -6.12
N LYS A 9 -2.58 -9.70 -6.43
CA LYS A 9 -1.57 -8.91 -5.73
C LYS A 9 -1.64 -7.44 -6.11
N LEU A 10 -1.97 -7.12 -7.36
CA LEU A 10 -2.21 -5.74 -7.83
C LEU A 10 -3.41 -5.13 -7.11
N GLU A 11 -4.50 -5.89 -7.00
CA GLU A 11 -5.74 -5.44 -6.35
C GLU A 11 -5.53 -5.19 -4.85
N ALA A 12 -4.84 -6.10 -4.16
CA ALA A 12 -4.42 -5.91 -2.76
C ALA A 12 -3.56 -4.65 -2.58
N HIS A 13 -2.82 -4.30 -3.62
CA HIS A 13 -1.93 -3.16 -3.61
C HIS A 13 -2.65 -1.83 -3.82
N LEU A 14 -3.61 -1.81 -4.74
CA LEU A 14 -4.51 -0.68 -4.96
C LEU A 14 -5.36 -0.41 -3.71
N ASP A 15 -5.84 -1.45 -3.03
CA ASP A 15 -6.58 -1.31 -1.77
C ASP A 15 -5.71 -0.73 -0.64
N ALA A 16 -4.45 -1.18 -0.53
CA ALA A 16 -3.49 -0.60 0.41
C ALA A 16 -3.20 0.88 0.11
N LEU A 17 -3.11 1.25 -1.18
CA LEU A 17 -2.90 2.63 -1.63
C LEU A 17 -4.09 3.52 -1.26
N GLU A 18 -5.31 3.02 -1.45
CA GLU A 18 -6.53 3.76 -1.15
C GLU A 18 -6.69 3.98 0.37
N LYS A 19 -6.38 2.96 1.18
CA LYS A 19 -6.33 3.09 2.64
C LYS A 19 -5.29 4.10 3.10
N HIS A 20 -4.11 4.10 2.49
CA HIS A 20 -3.07 5.07 2.79
C HIS A 20 -3.50 6.51 2.43
N LYS A 21 -4.15 6.68 1.28
CA LYS A 21 -4.70 7.98 0.85
C LYS A 21 -5.75 8.51 1.83
N ALA A 22 -6.68 7.65 2.27
CA ALA A 22 -7.70 8.02 3.25
C ALA A 22 -7.09 8.39 4.62
N LEU A 23 -6.00 7.72 5.03
CA LEU A 23 -5.22 8.09 6.22
C LEU A 23 -4.54 9.45 6.05
N LEU A 24 -3.97 9.73 4.88
CA LEU A 24 -3.34 11.01 4.57
C LEU A 24 -4.35 12.17 4.59
N GLU A 25 -5.53 11.97 4.02
CA GLU A 25 -6.64 12.95 4.04
C GLU A 25 -7.10 13.25 5.48
N LYS A 26 -7.12 12.24 6.36
CA LYS A 26 -7.38 12.42 7.79
C LYS A 26 -6.22 13.11 8.53
N LEU A 27 -4.98 12.89 8.12
CA LEU A 27 -3.81 13.56 8.69
C LEU A 27 -3.83 15.06 8.47
N HIS A 28 -4.23 15.49 7.27
CA HIS A 28 -4.39 16.90 6.93
C HIS A 28 -5.37 17.63 7.87
N LEU A 29 -6.29 16.88 8.51
CA LEU A 29 -7.24 17.42 9.49
C LEU A 29 -6.72 17.36 10.94
N ASN A 30 -5.74 16.50 11.25
CA ASN A 30 -5.21 16.28 12.60
C ASN A 30 -3.70 15.98 12.58
N ASN A 31 -2.91 17.04 12.49
CA ASN A 31 -1.51 17.02 12.05
C ASN A 31 -0.51 16.28 12.97
N ASN A 32 -0.90 15.80 14.16
CA ASN A 32 0.03 15.24 15.15
C ASN A 32 -0.35 13.89 15.79
N GLN A 33 -1.56 13.35 15.58
CA GLN A 33 -2.02 12.16 16.32
C GLN A 33 -1.89 10.82 15.55
N HIS A 34 -1.68 10.85 14.23
CA HIS A 34 -1.77 9.64 13.40
C HIS A 34 -0.52 9.42 12.52
N LEU A 35 0.60 10.10 12.81
CA LEU A 35 1.85 9.93 12.05
C LEU A 35 2.38 8.49 12.11
N ASP A 36 2.29 7.82 13.27
CA ASP A 36 2.62 6.39 13.41
C ASP A 36 1.74 5.49 12.52
N GLU A 37 0.44 5.79 12.41
CA GLU A 37 -0.48 5.04 11.54
C GLU A 37 -0.16 5.25 10.06
N VAL A 38 0.26 6.47 9.68
CA VAL A 38 0.73 6.75 8.31
C VAL A 38 2.03 6.03 8.02
N SER A 39 3.01 6.07 8.93
CA SER A 39 4.27 5.36 8.76
C SER A 39 4.05 3.85 8.60
N GLY A 40 3.20 3.24 9.44
CA GLY A 40 2.85 1.83 9.32
C GLY A 40 2.10 1.49 8.03
N SER A 41 1.19 2.37 7.60
CA SER A 41 0.49 2.20 6.33
C SER A 41 1.42 2.35 5.11
N LEU A 42 2.40 3.25 5.17
CA LEU A 42 3.41 3.45 4.11
C LEU A 42 4.37 2.26 4.02
N GLU A 43 4.74 1.67 5.15
CA GLU A 43 5.56 0.47 5.23
C GLU A 43 4.82 -0.74 4.63
N GLN A 44 3.54 -0.92 4.95
CA GLN A 44 2.70 -1.96 4.34
C GLN A 44 2.54 -1.77 2.83
N LEU A 45 2.38 -0.53 2.38
CA LEU A 45 2.35 -0.20 0.96
C LEU A 45 3.67 -0.57 0.29
N THR A 46 4.80 -0.22 0.90
CA THR A 46 6.12 -0.49 0.33
C THR A 46 6.40 -2.00 0.23
N LEU A 47 6.04 -2.77 1.27
CA LEU A 47 6.15 -4.23 1.28
C LEU A 47 5.31 -4.89 0.18
N THR A 48 4.04 -4.47 0.06
CA THR A 48 3.16 -5.01 -0.98
C THR A 48 3.64 -4.65 -2.39
N LEU A 49 4.33 -3.52 -2.56
CA LEU A 49 4.94 -3.10 -3.83
C LEU A 49 6.15 -3.93 -4.17
N GLU A 50 7.01 -4.15 -3.20
CA GLU A 50 8.19 -4.99 -3.37
C GLU A 50 7.79 -6.42 -3.75
N GLU A 51 6.76 -6.98 -3.11
CA GLU A 51 6.23 -8.29 -3.47
C GLU A 51 5.62 -8.30 -4.87
N TYR A 52 4.84 -7.27 -5.23
CA TYR A 52 4.25 -7.17 -6.56
C TYR A 52 5.33 -7.05 -7.65
N LEU A 53 6.34 -6.22 -7.44
CA LEU A 53 7.48 -6.03 -8.35
C LEU A 53 8.27 -7.33 -8.56
N LYS A 54 8.54 -8.08 -7.47
CA LYS A 54 9.16 -9.41 -7.52
C LYS A 54 8.35 -10.39 -8.38
N ILE A 55 7.01 -10.37 -8.27
CA ILE A 55 6.14 -11.25 -9.06
C ILE A 55 6.15 -10.89 -10.56
N ILE A 56 6.29 -9.62 -10.91
CA ILE A 56 6.36 -9.18 -12.32
C ILE A 56 7.78 -9.19 -12.90
N GLY A 57 8.79 -9.54 -12.10
CA GLY A 57 10.17 -9.76 -12.56
C GLY A 57 11.00 -8.47 -12.68
N ILE A 58 10.58 -7.40 -12.01
CA ILE A 58 11.32 -6.14 -11.92
C ILE A 58 12.01 -6.12 -10.54
N PRO A 59 13.36 -6.07 -10.49
CA PRO A 59 14.09 -6.01 -9.23
C PRO A 59 13.83 -4.72 -8.46
#